data_AF-A0A519RX74-F1
#
_entry.id   AF-A0A519RX74-F1
#
_cell.length_a   1.000
_cell.length_b   1.000
_cell.length_c   1.000
_cell.angle_alpha   90.00
_cell.angle_beta   90.00
_cell.angle_gamma   90.00
#
_symmetry.space_group_name_H-M   'P 1'
#
loop_
_entity.id
_entity.type
_entity.pdbx_description
1 polymer ?
#
loop_
_entity_poly.entity_id
_entity_poly.type
_entity_poly.pdbx_seq_one_letter_code
_entity_poly.pdbx_strand_id
1 'polypeptide(L)'
;MSTGCNLIITHHPIVFKGLKKLNGKNYVERVVLKAIKNNIALYAIHTNLDAIHTGVNARICERLGLTGTKVLSPKPGLLKKLVTYCPQAQAEQLRSALFYAGGGNIGNYSECSFNADGFGTFKGNEDSDPFVGEKGVRHRESEVRIEMVYPTQVERKILVALFENHPYEEVAYDIYKLENKHQLVGSGMVGWLEYDMDAYDFLHLVKDRMQAKVVRHTGVITKRIKKVAVCGGSGSFLLKDAMAAGADAFITADFKYHEFFDAEEKIIIADIGHFETEQFTSNLLLEIIQKKFTNFAIRLTEQNTNPINYLF
;
A
#
# COMPACT_ATOMS: atom_id res chain seq x y z
N MET A 1 30.78 9.12 -14.21
CA MET A 1 29.52 8.34 -14.19
C MET A 1 29.75 7.15 -15.10
N SER A 2 29.92 5.97 -14.53
CA SER A 2 30.51 4.81 -15.22
C SER A 2 29.50 3.87 -15.89
N THR A 3 28.20 4.04 -15.64
CA THR A 3 27.18 3.03 -16.02
C THR A 3 26.26 3.43 -17.17
N GLY A 4 26.22 4.71 -17.56
CA GLY A 4 25.33 5.23 -18.61
C GLY A 4 23.84 5.34 -18.22
N CYS A 5 23.48 5.08 -16.96
CA CYS A 5 22.10 5.18 -16.48
C CYS A 5 21.62 6.65 -16.43
N ASN A 6 20.40 6.89 -16.90
CA ASN A 6 19.73 8.20 -16.91
C ASN A 6 18.48 8.28 -15.99
N LEU A 7 18.19 7.22 -15.25
CA LEU A 7 17.13 7.15 -14.24
C LEU A 7 17.67 6.45 -12.99
N ILE A 8 17.42 7.03 -11.83
CA ILE A 8 17.69 6.43 -10.53
C ILE A 8 16.36 6.33 -9.79
N ILE A 9 15.99 5.11 -9.42
CA ILE A 9 14.85 4.83 -8.56
C ILE A 9 15.37 4.61 -7.15
N THR A 10 14.86 5.36 -6.18
CA THR A 10 15.26 5.25 -4.77
C THR A 10 14.05 4.95 -3.90
N HIS A 11 14.28 4.28 -2.77
CA HIS A 11 13.25 4.17 -1.74
C HIS A 11 13.08 5.52 -1.02
N HIS A 12 14.19 6.02 -0.48
CA HIS A 12 14.23 7.33 0.17
C HIS A 12 14.32 8.48 -0.83
N PRO A 13 13.47 9.53 -0.70
CA PRO A 13 13.58 10.70 -1.54
C PRO A 13 14.79 11.54 -1.12
N ILE A 14 15.69 11.83 -2.06
CA ILE A 14 16.84 12.70 -1.79
C ILE A 14 16.40 14.13 -1.42
N VAL A 15 15.29 14.60 -2.00
CA VAL A 15 14.63 15.86 -1.64
C VAL A 15 13.47 15.55 -0.69
N PHE A 16 13.76 15.42 0.60
CA PHE A 16 12.74 15.15 1.62
C PHE A 16 11.97 16.41 2.04
N LYS A 17 12.64 17.57 2.08
CA LYS A 17 12.05 18.88 2.34
C LYS A 17 12.26 19.78 1.12
N GLY A 18 11.32 20.67 0.85
CA GLY A 18 11.40 21.60 -0.28
C GLY A 18 12.72 22.38 -0.29
N LEU A 19 13.41 22.37 -1.44
CA LEU A 19 14.65 23.12 -1.64
C LEU A 19 14.33 24.61 -1.82
N LYS A 20 14.73 25.43 -0.86
CA LYS A 20 14.56 26.90 -0.94
C LYS A 20 15.66 27.60 -1.73
N LYS A 21 16.80 26.92 -1.90
CA LYS A 21 18.00 27.39 -2.62
C LYS A 21 18.66 26.19 -3.28
N LEU A 22 19.38 26.43 -4.38
CA LEU A 22 20.15 25.41 -5.10
C LEU A 22 21.52 25.98 -5.49
N ASN A 23 22.41 26.10 -4.50
CA ASN A 23 23.76 26.67 -4.66
C ASN A 23 24.88 25.67 -4.31
N GLY A 24 24.54 24.42 -3.98
CA GLY A 24 25.49 23.33 -3.76
C GLY A 24 26.03 23.25 -2.33
N LYS A 25 25.42 23.96 -1.37
CA LYS A 25 25.91 24.04 0.01
C LYS A 25 25.90 22.69 0.74
N ASN A 26 24.86 21.89 0.56
CA ASN A 26 24.72 20.58 1.20
C ASN A 26 24.75 19.43 0.18
N TYR A 27 24.82 18.19 0.68
CA TYR A 27 24.94 17.02 -0.17
C TYR A 27 23.71 16.81 -1.08
N VAL A 28 22.49 17.10 -0.59
CA VAL A 28 21.24 16.99 -1.36
C VAL A 28 21.32 17.90 -2.58
N GLU A 29 21.63 19.18 -2.38
CA GLU A 29 21.77 20.15 -3.47
C GLU A 29 22.85 19.73 -4.47
N ARG A 30 24.00 19.23 -4.00
CA ARG A 30 25.08 18.76 -4.88
C ARG A 30 24.65 17.54 -5.70
N VAL A 31 23.91 16.60 -5.12
CA VAL A 31 23.37 15.43 -5.82
C VAL A 31 22.38 15.86 -6.88
N VAL A 32 21.43 16.75 -6.55
CA VAL A 32 20.42 17.27 -7.49
C VAL A 32 21.09 18.04 -8.62
N LEU A 33 22.02 18.96 -8.33
CA LEU A 33 22.79 19.68 -9.34
C LEU A 33 23.55 18.73 -10.27
N LYS A 34 24.13 17.65 -9.73
CA LYS A 34 24.82 16.64 -10.52
C LYS A 34 23.86 15.85 -11.40
N ALA A 35 22.68 15.48 -10.90
CA ALA A 35 21.65 14.80 -11.68
C ALA A 35 21.16 15.66 -12.85
N ILE A 36 20.85 16.95 -12.59
CA ILE A 36 20.46 17.92 -13.62
C ILE A 36 21.53 18.04 -14.72
N LYS A 37 22.79 18.28 -14.32
CA LYS A 37 23.91 18.45 -15.27
C LYS A 37 24.16 17.23 -16.17
N ASN A 38 23.69 16.05 -15.76
CA ASN A 38 23.92 14.79 -16.48
C ASN A 38 22.62 14.17 -17.00
N ASN A 39 21.51 14.93 -17.01
CA ASN A 39 20.20 14.46 -17.48
C ASN A 39 19.74 13.15 -16.82
N ILE A 40 19.94 13.05 -15.49
CA ILE A 40 19.50 11.90 -14.71
C ILE A 40 18.18 12.23 -14.00
N ALA A 41 17.14 11.48 -14.31
CA ALA A 41 15.87 11.51 -13.58
C ALA A 41 16.03 10.82 -12.22
N LEU A 42 15.46 11.42 -11.17
CA LEU A 42 15.40 10.84 -9.83
C LEU A 42 13.93 10.55 -9.50
N TYR A 43 13.61 9.30 -9.18
CA TYR A 43 12.26 8.85 -8.86
C TYR A 43 12.25 8.16 -7.50
N ALA A 44 11.41 8.62 -6.57
CA ALA A 44 11.36 8.09 -5.22
C ALA A 44 10.07 7.27 -4.99
N ILE A 45 10.22 6.08 -4.41
CA ILE A 45 9.13 5.18 -4.02
C ILE A 45 9.30 4.85 -2.53
N HIS A 46 8.72 5.69 -1.69
CA HIS A 46 8.95 5.72 -0.25
C HIS A 46 7.81 4.99 0.49
N THR A 47 7.04 5.73 1.31
CA THR A 47 5.91 5.22 2.09
C THR A 47 4.79 4.57 1.29
N ASN A 48 4.71 4.81 -0.02
CA ASN A 48 3.79 4.08 -0.89
C ASN A 48 4.21 2.62 -1.10
N LEU A 49 5.52 2.34 -1.18
CA LEU A 49 6.03 0.98 -1.20
C LEU A 49 5.97 0.34 0.18
N ASP A 50 6.20 1.09 1.26
CA ASP A 50 6.03 0.55 2.61
C ASP A 50 4.60 0.12 2.89
N ALA A 51 3.65 0.85 2.30
CA ALA A 51 2.25 0.69 2.62
C ALA A 51 1.57 -0.50 1.93
N ILE A 52 2.08 -0.95 0.78
CA ILE A 52 1.42 -2.01 0.02
C ILE A 52 1.79 -3.39 0.60
N HIS A 53 0.83 -4.30 0.67
CA HIS A 53 1.02 -5.66 1.20
C HIS A 53 2.08 -6.54 0.49
N THR A 54 2.64 -6.07 -0.63
CA THR A 54 3.72 -6.71 -1.39
C THR A 54 5.04 -5.92 -1.32
N GLY A 55 5.08 -4.91 -0.45
CA GLY A 55 6.14 -3.93 -0.34
C GLY A 55 7.26 -4.30 0.62
N VAL A 56 7.88 -3.28 1.21
CA VAL A 56 9.03 -3.43 2.12
C VAL A 56 8.72 -4.38 3.28
N ASN A 57 7.60 -4.16 3.96
CA ASN A 57 7.19 -4.99 5.09
C ASN A 57 6.96 -6.46 4.70
N ALA A 58 6.47 -6.71 3.49
CA ALA A 58 6.27 -8.07 2.98
C ALA A 58 7.60 -8.77 2.73
N ARG A 59 8.60 -8.03 2.19
CA ARG A 59 9.97 -8.54 2.04
C ARG A 59 10.59 -8.84 3.40
N ILE A 60 10.37 -8.04 4.44
CA ILE A 60 10.84 -8.37 5.81
C ILE A 60 10.18 -9.67 6.29
N CYS A 61 8.86 -9.82 6.15
CA CYS A 61 8.18 -11.06 6.52
C CYS A 61 8.74 -12.28 5.78
N GLU A 62 8.98 -12.18 4.47
CA GLU A 62 9.57 -13.23 3.64
C GLU A 62 10.97 -13.63 4.15
N ARG A 63 11.83 -12.64 4.44
CA ARG A 63 13.20 -12.86 4.95
C ARG A 63 13.20 -13.58 6.30
N LEU A 64 12.23 -13.26 7.15
CA LEU A 64 12.05 -13.87 8.47
C LEU A 64 11.31 -15.22 8.43
N GLY A 65 10.80 -15.64 7.26
CA GLY A 65 10.02 -16.87 7.13
C GLY A 65 8.63 -16.81 7.75
N LEU A 66 8.04 -15.60 7.86
CA LEU A 66 6.70 -15.43 8.40
C LEU A 66 5.64 -15.82 7.36
N THR A 67 4.61 -16.52 7.81
CA THR A 67 3.48 -16.98 6.98
C THR A 67 2.16 -16.35 7.45
N GLY A 68 1.11 -16.48 6.63
CA GLY A 68 -0.22 -15.95 6.96
C GLY A 68 -0.25 -14.43 7.11
N THR A 69 0.65 -13.71 6.44
CA THR A 69 0.93 -12.31 6.72
C THR A 69 -0.20 -11.37 6.35
N LYS A 70 -0.40 -10.31 7.14
CA LYS A 70 -1.44 -9.29 6.97
C LYS A 70 -0.84 -7.91 7.22
N VAL A 71 -1.41 -6.86 6.64
CA VAL A 71 -1.08 -5.47 7.01
C VAL A 71 -1.43 -5.25 8.48
N LEU A 72 -0.52 -4.69 9.27
CA LEU A 72 -0.68 -4.51 10.71
C LEU A 72 -1.69 -3.40 11.02
N SER A 73 -1.53 -2.23 10.37
CA SER A 73 -2.41 -1.06 10.54
C SER A 73 -3.01 -0.62 9.20
N PRO A 74 -4.09 -1.27 8.72
CA PRO A 74 -4.73 -0.96 7.44
C PRO A 74 -5.32 0.46 7.41
N LYS A 75 -5.17 1.16 6.29
CA LYS A 75 -5.61 2.56 6.12
C LYS A 75 -7.11 2.65 5.79
N PRO A 76 -7.89 3.48 6.52
CA PRO A 76 -9.27 3.80 6.16
C PRO A 76 -9.33 4.84 5.04
N GLY A 77 -10.52 5.05 4.47
CA GLY A 77 -10.79 6.16 3.53
C GLY A 77 -10.16 6.01 2.14
N LEU A 78 -9.63 4.83 1.82
CA LEU A 78 -9.11 4.47 0.50
C LEU A 78 -10.14 3.75 -0.38
N LEU A 79 -11.34 3.54 0.14
CA LEU A 79 -12.43 2.85 -0.53
C LEU A 79 -13.64 3.78 -0.66
N LYS A 80 -14.37 3.62 -1.76
CA LYS A 80 -15.66 4.26 -2.02
C LYS A 80 -16.64 3.24 -2.54
N LYS A 81 -17.93 3.55 -2.46
CA LYS A 81 -19.02 2.74 -3.02
C LYS A 81 -19.72 3.52 -4.11
N LEU A 82 -19.87 2.91 -5.28
CA LEU A 82 -20.77 3.37 -6.33
C LEU A 82 -22.13 2.72 -6.08
N VAL A 83 -23.19 3.51 -6.17
CA VAL A 83 -24.55 3.03 -6.36
C VAL A 83 -25.08 3.68 -7.63
N THR A 84 -25.65 2.91 -8.54
CA THR A 84 -26.29 3.43 -9.76
C THR A 84 -27.49 2.57 -10.12
N TYR A 85 -28.27 3.02 -11.10
CA TYR A 85 -29.58 2.47 -11.43
C TYR A 85 -29.68 2.32 -12.94
N CYS A 86 -29.87 1.11 -13.42
CA CYS A 86 -29.84 0.79 -14.84
C CYS A 86 -31.06 -0.07 -15.21
N PRO A 87 -31.71 0.15 -16.37
CA PRO A 87 -32.77 -0.74 -16.84
C PRO A 87 -32.32 -2.20 -16.86
N GLN A 88 -33.24 -3.10 -16.53
CA GLN A 88 -32.92 -4.52 -16.30
C GLN A 88 -32.21 -5.20 -17.48
N ALA A 89 -32.55 -4.82 -18.72
CA ALA A 89 -31.95 -5.40 -19.92
C ALA A 89 -30.47 -5.00 -20.13
N GLN A 90 -30.03 -3.85 -19.60
CA GLN A 90 -28.67 -3.32 -19.76
C GLN A 90 -27.80 -3.50 -18.51
N ALA A 91 -28.39 -3.93 -17.39
CA ALA A 91 -27.72 -4.04 -16.10
C ALA A 91 -26.46 -4.93 -16.12
N GLU A 92 -26.49 -6.08 -16.81
CA GLU A 92 -25.33 -6.97 -16.96
C GLU A 92 -24.18 -6.27 -17.68
N GLN A 93 -24.46 -5.69 -18.85
CA GLN A 93 -23.45 -5.03 -19.69
C GLN A 93 -22.76 -3.90 -18.93
N LEU A 94 -23.54 -3.04 -18.27
CA LEU A 94 -23.01 -1.96 -17.46
C LEU A 94 -22.13 -2.49 -16.33
N ARG A 95 -22.60 -3.53 -15.62
CA ARG A 95 -21.87 -4.12 -14.51
C ARG A 95 -20.52 -4.71 -14.97
N SER A 96 -20.47 -5.43 -16.09
CA SER A 96 -19.22 -5.93 -16.65
C SER A 96 -18.23 -4.80 -16.99
N ALA A 97 -18.71 -3.68 -17.54
CA ALA A 97 -17.87 -2.52 -17.83
C ALA A 97 -17.30 -1.89 -16.55
N LEU A 98 -18.10 -1.77 -15.49
CA LEU A 98 -17.66 -1.27 -14.18
C LEU A 98 -16.62 -2.19 -13.54
N PHE A 99 -16.76 -3.51 -13.67
CA PHE A 99 -15.76 -4.47 -13.19
C PHE A 99 -14.44 -4.35 -13.95
N TYR A 100 -14.50 -4.25 -15.28
CA TYR A 100 -13.30 -4.03 -16.11
C TYR A 100 -12.57 -2.73 -15.75
N ALA A 101 -13.31 -1.68 -15.38
CA ALA A 101 -12.75 -0.43 -14.88
C ALA A 101 -12.12 -0.52 -13.48
N GLY A 102 -12.28 -1.66 -12.79
CA GLY A 102 -11.66 -1.98 -11.50
C GLY A 102 -12.63 -2.02 -10.32
N GLY A 103 -13.94 -1.94 -10.58
CA GLY A 103 -14.98 -2.01 -9.55
C GLY A 103 -15.13 -3.44 -9.01
N GLY A 104 -15.52 -3.57 -7.74
CA GLY A 104 -15.81 -4.87 -7.15
C GLY A 104 -14.59 -5.75 -6.85
N ASN A 105 -13.37 -5.20 -6.91
CA ASN A 105 -12.17 -5.92 -6.47
C ASN A 105 -12.00 -5.78 -4.95
N ILE A 106 -12.28 -6.85 -4.21
CA ILE A 106 -12.25 -6.88 -2.74
C ILE A 106 -11.45 -8.11 -2.27
N GLY A 107 -10.23 -7.87 -1.77
CA GLY A 107 -9.35 -8.95 -1.32
C GLY A 107 -9.03 -9.91 -2.47
N ASN A 108 -9.35 -11.19 -2.29
CA ASN A 108 -9.10 -12.24 -3.29
C ASN A 108 -10.30 -12.46 -4.25
N TYR A 109 -11.31 -11.60 -4.20
CA TYR A 109 -12.50 -11.69 -5.05
C TYR A 109 -12.54 -10.51 -6.01
N SER A 110 -12.90 -10.80 -7.26
CA SER A 110 -13.21 -9.81 -8.30
C SER A 110 -14.70 -9.82 -8.58
N GLU A 111 -15.17 -8.80 -9.31
CA GLU A 111 -16.55 -8.74 -9.79
C GLU A 111 -17.61 -8.75 -8.65
N CYS A 112 -17.24 -8.26 -7.48
CA CYS A 112 -18.15 -8.12 -6.34
C CYS A 112 -19.12 -6.95 -6.56
N SER A 113 -20.41 -7.26 -6.63
CA SER A 113 -21.49 -6.27 -6.59
C SER A 113 -22.69 -6.83 -5.83
N PHE A 114 -23.54 -5.94 -5.34
CA PHE A 114 -24.88 -6.29 -4.90
C PHE A 114 -25.89 -5.62 -5.83
N ASN A 115 -26.98 -6.32 -6.12
CA ASN A 115 -27.99 -5.90 -7.08
C ASN A 115 -29.36 -6.08 -6.44
N ALA A 116 -30.25 -5.09 -6.62
CA ALA A 116 -31.63 -5.18 -6.17
C ALA A 116 -32.57 -4.63 -7.23
N ASP A 117 -33.60 -5.41 -7.57
CA ASP A 117 -34.65 -4.98 -8.49
C ASP A 117 -35.54 -3.93 -7.82
N GLY A 118 -35.96 -2.95 -8.60
CA GLY A 118 -36.84 -1.88 -8.16
C GLY A 118 -37.47 -1.15 -9.33
N PHE A 119 -37.97 0.04 -9.07
CA PHE A 119 -38.44 0.94 -10.11
C PHE A 119 -37.97 2.36 -9.85
N GLY A 120 -37.46 3.00 -10.90
CA GLY A 120 -37.20 4.43 -10.93
C GLY A 120 -38.45 5.18 -11.38
N THR A 121 -38.58 6.44 -10.97
CA THR A 121 -39.56 7.37 -11.56
C THR A 121 -38.87 8.67 -11.90
N PHE A 122 -39.13 9.16 -13.10
CA PHE A 122 -38.58 10.43 -13.57
C PHE A 122 -39.57 11.12 -14.51
N LYS A 123 -39.37 12.42 -14.72
CA LYS A 123 -40.15 13.26 -15.62
C LYS A 123 -39.17 14.16 -16.37
N GLY A 124 -38.88 13.81 -17.63
CA GLY A 124 -38.04 14.64 -18.48
C GLY A 124 -38.68 16.00 -18.75
N ASN A 125 -37.85 17.04 -18.92
CA ASN A 125 -38.29 18.34 -19.40
C ASN A 125 -38.32 18.36 -20.96
N GLU A 126 -38.61 19.52 -21.55
CA GLU A 126 -38.66 19.67 -23.02
C GLU A 126 -37.31 19.42 -23.71
N ASP A 127 -36.20 19.62 -22.99
CA ASP A 127 -34.84 19.47 -23.50
C ASP A 127 -34.32 18.02 -23.41
N SER A 128 -34.93 17.16 -22.58
CA SER A 128 -34.47 15.78 -22.37
C SER A 128 -34.58 14.90 -23.61
N ASP A 129 -33.65 13.96 -23.81
CA ASP A 129 -33.75 12.89 -24.82
C ASP A 129 -33.86 11.50 -24.14
N PRO A 130 -35.06 11.13 -23.64
CA PRO A 130 -35.20 9.95 -22.81
C PRO A 130 -35.00 8.66 -23.62
N PHE A 131 -34.11 7.79 -23.16
CA PHE A 131 -33.97 6.43 -23.68
C PHE A 131 -35.26 5.61 -23.56
N VAL A 132 -36.03 5.84 -22.47
CA VAL A 132 -37.37 5.27 -22.24
C VAL A 132 -38.30 6.33 -21.63
N GLY A 133 -39.59 6.29 -21.99
CA GLY A 133 -40.59 7.25 -21.57
C GLY A 133 -40.76 8.43 -22.54
N GLU A 134 -41.57 9.42 -22.16
CA GLU A 134 -41.90 10.60 -22.98
C GLU A 134 -41.58 11.90 -22.24
N LYS A 135 -41.17 12.94 -22.99
CA LYS A 135 -40.91 14.27 -22.45
C LYS A 135 -42.15 14.85 -21.76
N GLY A 136 -41.98 15.53 -20.63
CA GLY A 136 -43.08 16.17 -19.91
C GLY A 136 -44.06 15.20 -19.24
N VAL A 137 -43.85 13.88 -19.32
CA VAL A 137 -44.69 12.84 -18.71
C VAL A 137 -43.89 12.08 -17.66
N ARG A 138 -44.51 11.77 -16.51
CA ARG A 138 -43.85 10.94 -15.49
C ARG A 138 -43.79 9.50 -15.99
N HIS A 139 -42.59 8.97 -16.16
CA HIS A 139 -42.33 7.57 -16.50
C HIS A 139 -41.99 6.76 -15.26
N ARG A 140 -42.28 5.46 -15.30
CA ARG A 140 -41.87 4.48 -14.30
C ARG A 140 -41.18 3.33 -15.04
N GLU A 141 -39.92 3.09 -14.72
CA GLU A 141 -39.10 2.07 -15.38
C GLU A 141 -38.66 0.99 -14.39
N SER A 142 -38.57 -0.26 -14.85
CA SER A 142 -38.01 -1.37 -14.08
C SER A 142 -36.48 -1.29 -14.13
N GLU A 143 -35.86 -1.09 -12.97
CA GLU A 143 -34.42 -0.84 -12.87
C GLU A 143 -33.76 -1.77 -11.85
N VAL A 144 -32.48 -2.02 -12.07
CA VAL A 144 -31.60 -2.70 -11.14
C VAL A 144 -30.74 -1.64 -10.45
N ARG A 145 -30.84 -1.58 -9.12
CA ARG A 145 -29.90 -0.85 -8.29
C ARG A 145 -28.61 -1.66 -8.19
N ILE A 146 -27.56 -1.20 -8.84
CA ILE A 146 -26.23 -1.84 -8.86
C ILE A 146 -25.34 -1.11 -7.87
N GLU A 147 -24.70 -1.85 -6.98
CA GLU A 147 -23.75 -1.27 -6.03
C GLU A 147 -22.46 -2.07 -5.90
N MET A 148 -21.32 -1.37 -5.82
CA MET A 148 -20.01 -2.00 -5.70
C MET A 148 -18.99 -1.09 -5.02
N VAL A 149 -18.02 -1.71 -4.35
CA VAL A 149 -16.91 -1.02 -3.69
C VAL A 149 -15.72 -0.95 -4.63
N TYR A 150 -14.97 0.14 -4.60
CA TYR A 150 -13.76 0.32 -5.40
C TYR A 150 -12.71 1.19 -4.69
N PRO A 151 -11.42 1.05 -5.02
CA PRO A 151 -10.36 1.95 -4.54
C PRO A 151 -10.46 3.36 -5.11
N THR A 152 -10.20 4.39 -4.31
CA THR A 152 -10.32 5.80 -4.74
C THR A 152 -9.51 6.15 -5.99
N GLN A 153 -8.41 5.44 -6.26
CA GLN A 153 -7.52 5.66 -7.39
C GLN A 153 -8.15 5.31 -8.75
N VAL A 154 -9.15 4.43 -8.77
CA VAL A 154 -9.82 4.02 -10.02
C VAL A 154 -11.13 4.78 -10.27
N GLU A 155 -11.54 5.69 -9.39
CA GLU A 155 -12.80 6.43 -9.50
C GLU A 155 -13.05 7.04 -10.88
N ARG A 156 -12.05 7.72 -11.44
CA ARG A 156 -12.18 8.32 -12.77
C ARG A 156 -12.48 7.26 -13.84
N LYS A 157 -11.84 6.09 -13.78
CA LYS A 157 -12.09 5.00 -14.73
C LYS A 157 -13.49 4.44 -14.54
N ILE A 158 -13.93 4.29 -13.28
CA ILE A 158 -15.29 3.84 -12.94
C ILE A 158 -16.34 4.80 -13.51
N LEU A 159 -16.17 6.11 -13.32
CA LEU A 159 -17.13 7.10 -13.80
C LEU A 159 -17.15 7.18 -15.33
N VAL A 160 -15.99 7.11 -16.00
CA VAL A 160 -15.95 7.04 -17.46
C VAL A 160 -16.67 5.78 -17.96
N ALA A 161 -16.37 4.62 -17.38
CA ALA A 161 -17.04 3.37 -17.76
C ALA A 161 -18.55 3.40 -17.49
N LEU A 162 -18.98 4.03 -16.39
CA LEU A 162 -20.38 4.27 -16.09
C LEU A 162 -21.04 5.08 -17.21
N PHE A 163 -20.55 6.29 -17.49
CA PHE A 163 -21.19 7.19 -18.46
C PHE A 163 -21.14 6.67 -19.91
N GLU A 164 -20.08 5.98 -20.30
CA GLU A 164 -19.96 5.45 -21.68
C GLU A 164 -20.82 4.20 -21.93
N ASN A 165 -21.24 3.48 -20.88
CA ASN A 165 -21.97 2.21 -21.01
C ASN A 165 -23.37 2.26 -20.41
N HIS A 166 -23.79 3.40 -19.86
CA HIS A 166 -25.15 3.59 -19.39
C HIS A 166 -26.08 3.95 -20.55
N PRO A 167 -27.31 3.39 -20.64
CA PRO A 167 -28.23 3.70 -21.72
C PRO A 167 -28.83 5.12 -21.63
N TYR A 168 -28.87 5.70 -20.43
CA TYR A 168 -29.40 7.05 -20.23
C TYR A 168 -28.36 8.13 -20.50
N GLU A 169 -28.81 9.23 -21.11
CA GLU A 169 -28.03 10.46 -21.27
C GLU A 169 -27.59 11.04 -19.91
N GLU A 170 -28.56 11.19 -18.99
CA GLU A 170 -28.32 11.69 -17.64
C GLU A 170 -28.34 10.53 -16.64
N VAL A 171 -27.15 10.12 -16.19
CA VAL A 171 -26.98 8.94 -15.34
C VAL A 171 -27.13 9.30 -13.87
N ALA A 172 -28.10 8.68 -13.18
CA ALA A 172 -28.25 8.78 -11.74
C ALA A 172 -27.25 7.85 -11.01
N TYR A 173 -26.42 8.42 -10.13
CA TYR A 173 -25.50 7.65 -9.31
C TYR A 173 -25.12 8.37 -8.01
N ASP A 174 -24.73 7.59 -7.01
CA ASP A 174 -24.22 8.06 -5.73
C ASP A 174 -22.81 7.52 -5.49
N ILE A 175 -21.94 8.38 -4.95
CA ILE A 175 -20.62 7.99 -4.45
C ILE A 175 -20.57 8.15 -2.93
N TYR A 176 -20.49 7.03 -2.22
CA TYR A 176 -20.32 7.02 -0.77
C TYR A 176 -18.86 6.86 -0.40
N LYS A 177 -18.34 7.76 0.44
CA LYS A 177 -17.06 7.55 1.11
C LYS A 177 -17.22 6.46 2.16
N LEU A 178 -16.34 5.48 2.15
CA LEU A 178 -16.36 4.39 3.12
C LEU A 178 -15.28 4.58 4.18
N GLU A 179 -15.62 4.29 5.42
CA GLU A 179 -14.65 4.20 6.53
C GLU A 179 -13.96 2.83 6.58
N ASN A 180 -14.42 1.86 5.78
CA ASN A 180 -13.81 0.55 5.63
C ASN A 180 -12.29 0.68 5.38
N LYS A 181 -11.53 -0.17 6.07
CA LYS A 181 -10.08 -0.22 5.91
C LYS A 181 -9.69 -1.04 4.69
N HIS A 182 -8.75 -0.54 3.91
CA HIS A 182 -8.19 -1.26 2.77
C HIS A 182 -7.16 -2.30 3.27
N GLN A 183 -7.54 -3.58 3.31
CA GLN A 183 -6.74 -4.63 3.94
C GLN A 183 -5.35 -4.85 3.32
N LEU A 184 -5.17 -4.44 2.06
CA LEU A 184 -3.91 -4.58 1.32
C LEU A 184 -3.02 -3.32 1.36
N VAL A 185 -3.45 -2.26 2.05
CA VAL A 185 -2.73 -0.98 2.13
C VAL A 185 -2.75 -0.44 3.56
N GLY A 186 -1.57 -0.26 4.16
CA GLY A 186 -1.43 0.30 5.50
C GLY A 186 -0.02 0.16 6.03
N SER A 187 0.20 0.44 7.29
CA SER A 187 1.55 0.48 7.86
C SER A 187 1.89 -0.82 8.59
N GLY A 188 3.12 -1.31 8.41
CA GLY A 188 3.62 -2.54 9.02
C GLY A 188 2.92 -3.81 8.55
N MET A 189 3.44 -4.96 8.96
CA MET A 189 2.81 -6.26 8.74
C MET A 189 2.89 -7.13 9.99
N VAL A 190 2.00 -8.11 10.08
CA VAL A 190 2.01 -9.13 11.13
C VAL A 190 1.90 -10.51 10.48
N GLY A 191 2.66 -11.47 10.98
CA GLY A 191 2.70 -12.84 10.47
C GLY A 191 3.01 -13.84 11.57
N TRP A 192 3.09 -15.10 11.19
CA TRP A 192 3.33 -16.22 12.11
C TRP A 192 4.53 -17.04 11.66
N LEU A 193 5.37 -17.41 12.63
CA LEU A 193 6.35 -18.48 12.42
C LEU A 193 5.59 -19.80 12.22
N GLU A 194 6.16 -20.72 11.43
CA GLU A 194 5.55 -22.03 11.21
C GLU A 194 5.46 -22.85 12.50
N TYR A 195 6.49 -22.78 13.34
CA TYR A 195 6.57 -23.37 14.68
C TYR A 195 6.96 -22.32 15.70
N ASP A 196 6.53 -22.51 16.95
CA ASP A 196 6.96 -21.65 18.04
C ASP A 196 8.49 -21.75 18.20
N MET A 197 9.13 -20.63 18.49
CA MET A 197 10.59 -20.52 18.61
C MET A 197 10.98 -19.95 19.97
N ASP A 198 12.12 -20.35 20.53
CA ASP A 198 12.64 -19.65 21.71
C ASP A 198 12.91 -18.18 21.38
N ALA A 199 12.73 -17.28 22.34
CA ALA A 199 12.88 -15.86 22.09
C ALA A 199 14.31 -15.45 21.70
N TYR A 200 15.35 -16.04 22.31
CA TYR A 200 16.73 -15.74 21.92
C TYR A 200 17.08 -16.36 20.57
N ASP A 201 16.64 -17.60 20.31
CA ASP A 201 16.78 -18.23 18.99
C ASP A 201 16.14 -17.37 17.90
N PHE A 202 14.97 -16.80 18.17
CA PHE A 202 14.29 -15.89 17.27
C PHE A 202 15.08 -14.59 17.04
N LEU A 203 15.63 -13.96 18.09
CA LEU A 203 16.46 -12.77 17.95
C LEU A 203 17.74 -13.06 17.15
N HIS A 204 18.34 -14.25 17.31
CA HIS A 204 19.46 -14.71 16.49
C HIS A 204 19.03 -14.92 15.03
N LEU A 205 17.88 -15.55 14.79
CA LEU A 205 17.32 -15.69 13.43
C LEU A 205 17.12 -14.32 12.78
N VAL A 206 16.53 -13.36 13.48
CA VAL A 206 16.33 -11.99 12.98
C VAL A 206 17.66 -11.37 12.61
N LYS A 207 18.66 -11.45 13.50
CA LYS A 207 20.01 -10.94 13.26
C LYS A 207 20.60 -11.51 11.97
N ASP A 208 20.53 -12.82 11.79
CA ASP A 208 21.14 -13.50 10.64
C ASP A 208 20.37 -13.23 9.34
N ARG A 209 19.04 -13.39 9.35
CA ARG A 209 18.19 -13.24 8.16
C ARG A 209 18.13 -11.81 7.64
N MET A 210 18.18 -10.85 8.54
CA MET A 210 18.22 -9.42 8.22
C MET A 210 19.64 -8.89 8.10
N GLN A 211 20.67 -9.74 8.23
CA GLN A 211 22.09 -9.34 8.16
C GLN A 211 22.43 -8.19 9.12
N ALA A 212 21.73 -8.12 10.25
CA ALA A 212 21.91 -7.08 11.24
C ALA A 212 23.17 -7.37 12.06
N LYS A 213 23.91 -6.32 12.37
CA LYS A 213 25.14 -6.46 13.16
C LYS A 213 24.86 -6.60 14.65
N VAL A 214 23.86 -5.88 15.13
CA VAL A 214 23.39 -5.88 16.53
C VAL A 214 21.87 -5.88 16.51
N VAL A 215 21.27 -6.49 17.53
CA VAL A 215 19.83 -6.38 17.81
C VAL A 215 19.68 -5.72 19.17
N ARG A 216 19.11 -4.52 19.22
CA ARG A 216 18.75 -3.86 20.49
C ARG A 216 17.33 -4.30 20.83
N HIS A 217 17.11 -4.86 22.01
CA HIS A 217 15.80 -5.39 22.36
C HIS A 217 15.40 -5.09 23.80
N THR A 218 14.09 -5.12 24.08
CA THR A 218 13.58 -5.14 25.46
C THR A 218 13.87 -6.48 26.14
N GLY A 219 13.68 -6.56 27.46
CA GLY A 219 13.79 -7.82 28.19
C GLY A 219 12.92 -8.93 27.57
N VAL A 220 13.42 -10.17 27.59
CA VAL A 220 12.68 -11.34 27.11
C VAL A 220 11.62 -11.72 28.13
N ILE A 221 10.36 -11.39 27.81
CA ILE A 221 9.18 -11.57 28.68
C ILE A 221 8.42 -12.88 28.43
N THR A 222 8.49 -13.40 27.21
CA THR A 222 7.93 -14.69 26.80
C THR A 222 9.06 -15.59 26.34
N LYS A 223 9.00 -16.86 26.70
CA LYS A 223 9.98 -17.85 26.21
C LYS A 223 9.68 -18.31 24.79
N ARG A 224 8.49 -18.04 24.25
CA ARG A 224 8.06 -18.55 22.95
C ARG A 224 7.53 -17.44 22.06
N ILE A 225 8.08 -17.35 20.85
CA ILE A 225 7.68 -16.43 19.79
C ILE A 225 6.95 -17.23 18.72
N LYS A 226 5.78 -16.73 18.33
CA LYS A 226 4.96 -17.30 17.27
C LYS A 226 4.45 -16.21 16.34
N LYS A 227 3.85 -15.16 16.89
CA LYS A 227 3.27 -14.06 16.13
C LYS A 227 4.21 -12.85 16.17
N VAL A 228 4.59 -12.36 15.00
CA VAL A 228 5.59 -11.30 14.86
C VAL A 228 5.02 -10.16 14.06
N ALA A 229 5.10 -8.95 14.61
CA ALA A 229 4.84 -7.71 13.90
C ALA A 229 6.16 -7.15 13.34
N VAL A 230 6.10 -6.49 12.19
CA VAL A 230 7.26 -5.86 11.54
C VAL A 230 6.90 -4.48 11.00
N CYS A 231 7.86 -3.56 11.05
CA CYS A 231 7.80 -2.28 10.35
C CYS A 231 9.20 -1.91 9.88
N GLY A 232 9.39 -1.79 8.55
CA GLY A 232 10.61 -1.21 7.99
C GLY A 232 10.83 0.23 8.45
N GLY A 233 12.09 0.60 8.63
CA GLY A 233 12.47 1.92 9.07
C GLY A 233 11.98 2.25 10.48
N SER A 234 11.61 3.52 10.69
CA SER A 234 11.16 4.03 12.00
C SER A 234 9.70 3.65 12.29
N GLY A 235 9.49 2.59 13.07
CA GLY A 235 8.17 2.02 13.32
C GLY A 235 7.59 2.22 14.72
N SER A 236 8.19 3.06 15.59
CA SER A 236 7.73 3.20 16.99
C SER A 236 6.26 3.57 17.13
N PHE A 237 5.71 4.32 16.16
CA PHE A 237 4.29 4.67 16.10
C PHE A 237 3.32 3.47 16.00
N LEU A 238 3.78 2.29 15.60
CA LEU A 238 2.96 1.07 15.45
C LEU A 238 3.01 0.15 16.67
N LEU A 239 3.74 0.50 17.73
CA LEU A 239 3.86 -0.37 18.90
C LEU A 239 2.49 -0.75 19.49
N LYS A 240 1.57 0.22 19.58
CA LYS A 240 0.21 -0.03 20.07
C LYS A 240 -0.58 -0.98 19.16
N ASP A 241 -0.43 -0.85 17.84
CA ASP A 241 -1.06 -1.74 16.88
C ASP A 241 -0.48 -3.16 16.98
N ALA A 242 0.84 -3.29 17.15
CA ALA A 242 1.52 -4.59 17.35
C ALA A 242 1.05 -5.29 18.62
N MET A 243 0.94 -4.56 19.74
CA MET A 243 0.39 -5.08 20.99
C MET A 243 -1.10 -5.46 20.87
N ALA A 244 -1.92 -4.61 20.23
CA ALA A 244 -3.34 -4.90 20.01
C ALA A 244 -3.55 -6.11 19.09
N ALA A 245 -2.64 -6.34 18.15
CA ALA A 245 -2.60 -7.56 17.36
C ALA A 245 -2.14 -8.78 18.17
N GLY A 246 -1.63 -8.62 19.39
CA GLY A 246 -1.10 -9.71 20.21
C GLY A 246 0.17 -10.33 19.63
N ALA A 247 1.03 -9.52 19.00
CA ALA A 247 2.34 -9.98 18.56
C ALA A 247 3.26 -10.22 19.77
N ASP A 248 4.06 -11.28 19.73
CA ASP A 248 5.04 -11.62 20.76
C ASP A 248 6.31 -10.77 20.62
N ALA A 249 6.64 -10.40 19.38
CA ALA A 249 7.76 -9.52 19.05
C ALA A 249 7.39 -8.50 17.97
N PHE A 250 8.01 -7.32 18.04
CA PHE A 250 7.90 -6.25 17.06
C PHE A 250 9.29 -5.88 16.52
N ILE A 251 9.54 -6.20 15.25
CA ILE A 251 10.82 -5.94 14.56
C ILE A 251 10.74 -4.62 13.81
N THR A 252 11.63 -3.69 14.12
CA THR A 252 11.67 -2.37 13.49
C THR A 252 13.00 -1.66 13.74
N ALA A 253 13.05 -0.34 13.61
CA ALA A 253 14.22 0.48 13.88
C ALA A 253 13.86 1.86 14.47
N ASP A 254 14.91 2.60 14.78
CA ASP A 254 14.91 3.99 15.28
C ASP A 254 14.12 4.22 16.58
N PHE A 255 14.01 3.19 17.44
CA PHE A 255 13.54 3.37 18.80
C PHE A 255 14.53 4.20 19.61
N LYS A 256 13.99 5.19 20.31
CA LYS A 256 14.67 5.98 21.33
C LYS A 256 14.60 5.25 22.66
N TYR A 257 15.53 5.58 23.55
CA TYR A 257 15.65 4.96 24.88
C TYR A 257 14.32 4.85 25.65
N HIS A 258 13.55 5.95 25.72
CA HIS A 258 12.29 5.95 26.46
C HIS A 258 11.17 5.16 25.78
N GLU A 259 11.18 5.03 24.45
CA GLU A 259 10.17 4.27 23.70
C GLU A 259 10.29 2.76 23.96
N PHE A 260 11.46 2.26 24.40
CA PHE A 260 11.60 0.86 24.82
C PHE A 260 10.75 0.52 26.06
N PHE A 261 10.46 1.48 26.94
CA PHE A 261 9.62 1.26 28.12
C PHE A 261 8.14 1.11 27.77
N ASP A 262 7.71 1.65 26.62
CA ASP A 262 6.31 1.60 26.17
C ASP A 262 5.84 0.19 25.81
N ALA A 263 6.76 -0.78 25.71
CA ALA A 263 6.42 -2.19 25.59
C ALA A 263 5.70 -2.74 26.83
N GLU A 264 5.90 -2.13 28.02
CA GLU A 264 5.26 -2.50 29.29
C GLU A 264 5.23 -4.01 29.57
N GLU A 265 6.32 -4.72 29.29
CA GLU A 265 6.42 -6.18 29.43
C GLU A 265 5.32 -6.99 28.71
N LYS A 266 4.73 -6.44 27.65
CA LYS A 266 3.68 -7.09 26.83
C LYS A 266 4.18 -7.62 25.49
N ILE A 267 5.25 -7.04 24.95
CA ILE A 267 5.84 -7.41 23.67
C ILE A 267 7.37 -7.23 23.70
N ILE A 268 8.10 -8.07 22.96
CA ILE A 268 9.53 -7.85 22.72
C ILE A 268 9.69 -6.83 21.60
N ILE A 269 10.26 -5.66 21.87
CA ILE A 269 10.72 -4.76 20.80
C ILE A 269 12.09 -5.25 20.38
N ALA A 270 12.33 -5.40 19.08
CA ALA A 270 13.65 -5.64 18.51
C ALA A 270 13.95 -4.57 17.46
N ASP A 271 14.80 -3.64 17.84
CA ASP A 271 15.36 -2.61 16.98
C ASP A 271 16.64 -3.13 16.34
N ILE A 272 16.57 -3.38 15.02
CA ILE A 272 17.65 -4.03 14.26
C ILE A 272 18.42 -3.06 13.35
N GLY A 273 18.06 -1.78 13.38
CA GLY A 273 18.63 -0.74 12.52
C GLY A 273 17.81 -0.47 11.25
N HIS A 274 17.74 0.81 10.87
CA HIS A 274 16.88 1.28 9.79
C HIS A 274 17.34 0.73 8.44
N PHE A 275 18.64 0.82 8.17
CA PHE A 275 19.24 0.26 6.97
C PHE A 275 18.98 -1.24 6.87
N GLU A 276 19.14 -1.97 7.98
CA GLU A 276 19.00 -3.41 8.04
C GLU A 276 17.59 -3.88 7.68
N THR A 277 16.56 -3.13 8.12
CA THR A 277 15.16 -3.41 7.77
C THR A 277 14.81 -3.16 6.30
N GLU A 278 15.56 -2.29 5.60
CA GLU A 278 15.19 -1.80 4.26
C GLU A 278 16.23 -2.12 3.16
N GLN A 279 17.37 -2.69 3.49
CA GLN A 279 18.44 -2.99 2.51
C GLN A 279 17.98 -3.90 1.37
N PHE A 280 16.95 -4.72 1.59
CA PHE A 280 16.38 -5.63 0.60
C PHE A 280 15.40 -4.94 -0.38
N THR A 281 15.03 -3.69 -0.13
CA THR A 281 14.08 -2.93 -0.96
C THR A 281 14.59 -2.76 -2.40
N SER A 282 15.90 -2.62 -2.59
CA SER A 282 16.47 -2.51 -3.94
C SER A 282 16.28 -3.80 -4.76
N ASN A 283 16.44 -4.96 -4.13
CA ASN A 283 16.16 -6.26 -4.75
C ASN A 283 14.68 -6.44 -5.08
N LEU A 284 13.80 -6.04 -4.14
CA LEU A 284 12.35 -6.05 -4.38
C LEU A 284 11.98 -5.22 -5.62
N LEU A 285 12.52 -4.00 -5.73
CA LEU A 285 12.27 -3.14 -6.89
C LEU A 285 12.81 -3.74 -8.18
N LEU A 286 14.02 -4.32 -8.15
CA LEU A 286 14.61 -5.03 -9.29
C LEU A 286 13.67 -6.13 -9.79
N GLU A 287 13.21 -7.01 -8.91
CA GLU A 287 12.31 -8.12 -9.25
C GLU A 287 10.99 -7.63 -9.84
N ILE A 288 10.38 -6.60 -9.25
CA ILE A 288 9.13 -6.01 -9.74
C ILE A 288 9.31 -5.42 -11.14
N ILE A 289 10.40 -4.68 -11.37
CA ILE A 289 10.65 -4.03 -12.66
C ILE A 289 10.99 -5.09 -13.72
N GLN A 290 11.83 -6.07 -13.42
CA GLN A 290 12.19 -7.16 -14.35
C GLN A 290 10.96 -7.96 -14.78
N LYS A 291 10.03 -8.25 -13.84
CA LYS A 291 8.79 -8.95 -14.14
C LYS A 291 7.88 -8.17 -15.11
N LYS A 292 7.90 -6.83 -15.06
CA LYS A 292 7.07 -5.97 -15.91
C LYS A 292 7.75 -5.56 -17.22
N PHE A 293 9.07 -5.45 -17.21
CA PHE A 293 9.89 -4.94 -18.31
C PHE A 293 11.10 -5.85 -18.52
N THR A 294 10.92 -6.90 -19.33
CA THR A 294 11.94 -7.93 -19.55
C THR A 294 13.17 -7.43 -20.33
N ASN A 295 13.05 -6.32 -21.07
CA ASN A 295 14.07 -5.86 -22.00
C ASN A 295 14.93 -4.70 -21.44
N PHE A 296 14.76 -4.33 -20.16
CA PHE A 296 15.45 -3.18 -19.58
C PHE A 296 16.67 -3.61 -18.74
N ALA A 297 17.85 -3.03 -19.03
CA ALA A 297 19.06 -3.30 -18.26
C ALA A 297 19.01 -2.55 -16.92
N ILE A 298 18.59 -3.24 -15.85
CA ILE A 298 18.51 -2.67 -14.50
C ILE A 298 19.81 -2.99 -13.75
N ARG A 299 20.30 -2.03 -12.96
CA ARG A 299 21.51 -2.18 -12.14
C ARG A 299 21.19 -1.83 -10.70
N LEU A 300 21.61 -2.69 -9.78
CA LEU A 300 21.64 -2.38 -8.36
C LEU A 300 22.86 -1.51 -8.04
N THR A 301 22.75 -0.66 -7.03
CA THR A 301 23.91 0.04 -6.48
C THR A 301 24.79 -0.95 -5.73
N GLU A 302 26.11 -0.87 -5.95
CA GLU A 302 27.11 -1.63 -5.19
C GLU A 302 27.58 -0.86 -3.94
N GLN A 303 27.15 0.40 -3.81
CA GLN A 303 27.53 1.26 -2.69
C GLN A 303 26.69 0.92 -1.46
N ASN A 304 27.35 0.62 -0.34
CA ASN A 304 26.70 0.57 0.96
C ASN A 304 26.38 2.00 1.42
N THR A 305 25.11 2.29 1.68
CA THR A 305 24.62 3.60 2.10
C THR A 305 24.28 3.68 3.57
N ASN A 306 24.65 2.69 4.40
CA ASN A 306 24.47 2.74 5.84
C ASN A 306 25.46 3.74 6.46
N PRO A 307 24.99 4.85 7.06
CA PRO A 307 25.88 5.80 7.73
C PRO A 307 26.30 5.33 9.14
N ILE A 308 25.63 4.31 9.70
CA ILE A 308 25.85 3.84 11.06
C ILE A 308 26.95 2.79 11.07
N ASN A 309 27.94 2.97 11.95
CA ASN A 309 29.04 2.03 12.15
C ASN A 309 28.98 1.50 13.59
N TYR A 310 29.26 0.21 13.75
CA TYR A 310 29.21 -0.49 15.04
C TYR A 310 30.62 -0.93 15.44
N LEU A 311 30.94 -0.78 16.73
CA LEU A 311 32.17 -1.29 17.35
C LEU A 311 31.81 -2.57 18.12
N PHE A 312 32.60 -3.64 17.95
CA PHE A 312 32.42 -4.94 18.60
C PHE A 312 33.61 -5.25 19.51
#